data_AF-A0A7S3ACW9-F1
#
_entry.id   AF-A0A7S3ACW9-F1
#
_cell.length_a   1.000
_cell.length_b   1.000
_cell.length_c   1.000
_cell.angle_alpha   90.00
_cell.angle_beta   90.00
_cell.angle_gamma   90.00
#
_symmetry.space_group_name_H-M   'P 1'
#
loop_
_entity.id
_entity.type
_entity.pdbx_description
1 polymer ?
#
loop_
_entity_poly.entity_id
_entity_poly.type
_entity_poly.pdbx_seq_one_letter_code
_entity_poly.pdbx_strand_id
1 'polypeptide(L)'
;CSHAEVLSSLSPLERITWMQFDLPMMKRGALLQWTLSEALAEHKTLLLLGCSVDEAYIERPAGAAGITIADFRAIKVLIHPLKRSSARIRWVTNVDLKANVPQTMMSIVTQKIAGAILSLLMREARKVSRDSGGGEGAADSGNVYLRKLNERRELYGGIGALFDKYFDLYGEDDEEEGD
;
A
#
# COMPACT_ATOMS: atom_id res chain seq x y z
N CYS A 1 -2.92 -6.83 9.08
CA CYS A 1 -2.75 -5.53 9.75
C CYS A 1 -3.98 -5.33 10.62
N SER A 2 -3.81 -5.29 11.95
CA SER A 2 -4.90 -5.12 12.92
C SER A 2 -5.07 -3.66 13.35
N HIS A 3 -4.03 -2.85 13.22
CA HIS A 3 -4.08 -1.42 13.51
C HIS A 3 -3.07 -0.68 12.64
N ALA A 4 -3.43 0.49 12.12
CA ALA A 4 -2.51 1.35 11.38
C ALA A 4 -2.89 2.82 11.57
N GLU A 5 -1.90 3.67 11.73
CA GLU A 5 -2.06 5.10 12.00
C GLU A 5 -0.96 5.89 11.27
N VAL A 6 -1.31 7.08 10.77
CA VAL A 6 -0.35 8.02 10.22
C VAL A 6 0.19 8.87 11.36
N LEU A 7 1.50 8.81 11.60
CA LEU A 7 2.16 9.56 12.68
C LEU A 7 2.65 10.93 12.21
N SER A 8 3.12 11.00 10.96
CA SER A 8 3.64 12.24 10.37
C SER A 8 3.47 12.23 8.86
N SER A 9 3.14 13.39 8.29
CA SER A 9 3.10 13.64 6.85
C SER A 9 4.26 14.58 6.50
N LEU A 10 5.33 14.02 5.91
CA LEU A 10 6.55 14.76 5.59
C LEU A 10 6.41 15.54 4.28
N SER A 11 5.66 14.98 3.32
CA SER A 11 5.31 15.61 2.05
C SER A 11 3.98 15.04 1.53
N PRO A 12 3.42 15.57 0.42
CA PRO A 12 2.21 15.00 -0.18
C PRO A 12 2.32 13.51 -0.56
N LEU A 13 3.54 13.03 -0.79
CA LEU A 13 3.85 11.66 -1.22
C LEU A 13 4.67 10.88 -0.19
N GLU A 14 4.98 11.47 0.96
CA GLU A 14 5.88 10.90 1.95
C GLU A 14 5.32 11.01 3.37
N ARG A 15 5.36 9.91 4.11
CA ARG A 15 4.74 9.83 5.44
C ARG A 15 5.30 8.71 6.29
N ILE A 16 5.19 8.89 7.60
CA ILE A 16 5.55 7.89 8.60
C ILE A 16 4.27 7.33 9.20
N THR A 17 4.17 6.00 9.25
CA THR A 17 3.02 5.27 9.76
C THR A 17 3.44 4.28 10.83
N TRP A 18 2.61 4.15 11.86
CA TRP A 18 2.60 2.98 12.71
C TRP A 18 1.72 1.91 12.09
N MET A 19 2.16 0.66 12.11
CA MET A 19 1.31 -0.49 11.83
C MET A 19 1.53 -1.61 12.82
N GLN A 20 0.45 -2.31 13.13
CA GLN A 20 0.44 -3.51 13.94
C GLN A 20 -0.11 -4.67 13.12
N PHE A 21 0.54 -5.82 13.21
CA PHE A 21 0.15 -7.00 12.48
C PHE A 21 0.38 -8.27 13.30
N ASP A 22 -0.50 -9.22 13.08
CA ASP A 22 -0.52 -10.50 13.76
C ASP A 22 -0.07 -11.56 12.76
N LEU A 23 0.91 -12.36 13.16
CA LEU A 23 1.31 -13.58 12.49
C LEU A 23 0.98 -14.75 13.45
N PRO A 24 1.01 -16.02 12.98
CA PRO A 24 0.73 -17.15 13.85
C PRO A 24 1.58 -17.11 15.12
N MET A 25 0.91 -17.05 16.28
CA MET A 25 1.53 -17.00 17.62
C MET A 25 2.40 -15.77 17.92
N MET A 26 2.39 -14.74 17.07
CA MET A 26 3.22 -13.55 17.30
C MET A 26 2.53 -12.27 16.84
N LYS A 27 2.64 -11.25 17.68
CA LYS A 27 2.19 -9.90 17.38
C LYS A 27 3.39 -9.00 17.15
N ARG A 28 3.36 -8.18 16.10
CA ARG A 28 4.45 -7.29 15.72
C ARG A 28 3.93 -5.90 15.38
N GLY A 29 4.79 -4.93 15.64
CA GLY A 29 4.64 -3.54 15.23
C GLY A 29 5.66 -3.17 14.17
N ALA A 30 5.42 -2.09 13.45
CA ALA A 30 6.41 -1.46 12.59
C ALA A 30 6.15 0.05 12.52
N LEU A 31 7.24 0.81 12.61
CA LEU A 31 7.28 2.22 12.24
C LEU A 31 7.88 2.29 10.85
N LEU A 32 7.09 2.77 9.88
CA LEU A 32 7.46 2.74 8.48
C LEU A 32 7.37 4.13 7.87
N GLN A 33 8.45 4.56 7.22
CA GLN A 33 8.41 5.67 6.29
C GLN A 33 8.04 5.12 4.92
N TRP A 34 7.12 5.79 4.25
CA TRP A 34 6.66 5.46 2.91
C TRP A 34 6.84 6.66 2.01
N THR A 35 7.33 6.43 0.79
CA THR A 35 7.51 7.46 -0.22
C THR A 35 7.02 6.93 -1.55
N LEU A 36 6.07 7.62 -2.18
CA LEU A 36 5.66 7.36 -3.56
C LEU A 36 6.49 8.24 -4.50
N SER A 37 7.15 7.62 -5.48
CA SER A 37 8.10 8.26 -6.38
C SER A 37 7.74 8.02 -7.85
N GLU A 38 7.90 9.08 -8.65
CA GLU A 38 7.83 9.04 -10.12
C GLU A 38 9.20 8.78 -10.78
N ALA A 39 10.22 8.37 -10.02
CA ALA A 39 11.58 8.18 -10.56
C ALA A 39 11.69 7.17 -11.71
N LEU A 40 10.66 6.33 -11.93
CA LEU A 40 10.58 5.36 -13.02
C LEU A 40 9.45 5.68 -14.01
N ALA A 41 8.94 6.91 -14.03
CA ALA A 41 7.84 7.33 -14.89
C ALA A 41 8.17 7.13 -16.39
N GLU A 42 9.43 7.33 -16.78
CA GLU A 42 9.92 7.04 -18.14
C GLU A 42 9.75 5.58 -18.57
N HIS A 43 9.69 4.66 -17.60
CA HIS A 43 9.38 3.25 -17.79
C HIS A 43 7.91 2.93 -17.54
N LYS A 44 7.02 3.93 -17.64
CA LYS A 44 5.58 3.80 -17.37
C LYS A 44 5.29 3.16 -15.99
N THR A 45 6.12 3.46 -15.00
CA THR A 45 6.04 2.82 -13.68
C THR A 45 6.19 3.84 -12.55
N LEU A 46 5.36 3.71 -11.52
CA LEU A 46 5.49 4.41 -10.25
C LEU A 46 6.09 3.47 -9.20
N LEU A 47 6.84 4.02 -8.24
CA LEU A 47 7.51 3.24 -7.21
C LEU A 47 7.05 3.70 -5.83
N LEU A 48 6.39 2.80 -5.09
CA LEU A 48 6.16 2.98 -3.65
C LEU A 48 7.28 2.29 -2.89
N LEU A 49 8.04 3.09 -2.15
CA LEU A 49 9.12 2.65 -1.29
C LEU A 49 8.69 2.71 0.16
N GLY A 50 9.18 1.78 0.97
CA GLY A 50 9.07 1.88 2.41
C GLY A 50 10.22 1.20 3.14
N CYS A 51 10.52 1.69 4.34
CA CYS A 51 11.50 1.10 5.24
C CYS A 51 11.19 1.46 6.69
N SER A 52 11.80 0.73 7.62
CA SER A 52 11.70 1.08 9.04
C SER A 52 12.43 2.37 9.36
N VAL A 53 11.82 3.18 10.23
CA VAL A 53 12.41 4.39 10.80
C VAL A 53 12.90 4.09 12.21
N ASP A 54 14.01 4.71 12.59
CA ASP A 54 14.50 4.64 13.97
C ASP A 54 13.52 5.38 14.90
N GLU A 55 13.27 4.76 16.05
CA GLU A 55 12.40 5.26 17.11
C GLU A 55 12.91 6.56 17.73
N ALA A 56 14.20 6.86 17.57
CA ALA A 56 14.78 8.14 17.99
C ALA A 56 14.15 9.34 17.26
N TYR A 57 13.56 9.15 16.07
CA TYR A 57 13.00 10.22 15.25
C TYR A 57 11.48 10.34 15.34
N ILE A 58 10.78 9.36 15.91
CA ILE A 58 9.32 9.38 16.00
C ILE A 58 8.80 8.62 17.22
N GLU A 59 7.88 9.24 17.96
CA GLU A 59 7.26 8.61 19.12
C GLU A 59 6.25 7.55 18.68
N ARG A 60 6.24 6.42 19.40
CA ARG A 60 5.26 5.35 19.18
C ARG A 60 3.88 5.76 19.74
N PRO A 61 2.77 5.36 19.10
CA PRO A 61 1.45 5.49 19.72
C PRO A 61 1.38 4.77 21.07
N ALA A 62 0.60 5.29 22.02
CA ALA A 62 0.44 4.68 23.34
C ALA A 62 -0.01 3.20 23.28
N GLY A 63 -0.83 2.85 22.28
CA GLY A 63 -1.28 1.46 22.04
C GLY A 63 -0.19 0.49 21.57
N ALA A 64 1.03 0.98 21.31
CA ALA A 64 2.19 0.19 20.92
C ALA A 64 3.00 -0.35 22.12
N ALA A 65 2.61 -0.01 23.35
CA ALA A 65 3.32 -0.46 24.54
C ALA A 65 3.44 -2.00 24.61
N GLY A 66 4.65 -2.50 24.84
CA GLY A 66 4.93 -3.94 24.91
C GLY A 66 4.97 -4.68 23.57
N ILE A 67 4.80 -3.98 22.44
CA ILE A 67 4.86 -4.60 21.12
C ILE A 67 6.30 -4.57 20.59
N THR A 68 6.81 -5.74 20.22
CA THR A 68 8.11 -5.88 19.54
C THR A 68 8.01 -5.33 18.10
N ILE A 69 8.94 -4.45 17.75
CA ILE A 69 9.04 -3.86 16.41
C ILE A 69 9.79 -4.81 15.47
N ALA A 70 9.20 -5.07 14.31
CA ALA A 70 9.87 -5.71 13.19
C ALA A 70 10.63 -4.66 12.37
N ASP A 71 11.77 -5.07 11.82
CA ASP A 71 12.66 -4.24 11.03
C ASP A 71 12.46 -4.52 9.54
N PHE A 72 11.80 -3.59 8.85
CA PHE A 72 11.58 -3.63 7.41
C PHE A 72 12.74 -2.94 6.71
N ARG A 73 13.73 -3.74 6.32
CA ARG A 73 14.91 -3.27 5.59
C ARG A 73 14.56 -2.67 4.24
N ALA A 74 13.54 -3.22 3.57
CA ALA A 74 13.03 -2.67 2.34
C ALA A 74 11.61 -3.15 2.05
N ILE A 75 10.78 -2.24 1.54
CA ILE A 75 9.51 -2.51 0.88
C ILE A 75 9.58 -1.77 -0.44
N LYS A 76 9.39 -2.50 -1.54
CA LYS A 76 9.40 -1.94 -2.90
C LYS A 76 8.18 -2.46 -3.63
N VAL A 77 7.33 -1.55 -4.07
CA VAL A 77 6.14 -1.87 -4.84
C VAL A 77 6.22 -1.09 -6.15
N LEU A 78 6.49 -1.81 -7.24
CA LEU A 78 6.36 -1.26 -8.59
C LEU A 78 4.90 -1.31 -8.98
N ILE A 79 4.37 -0.16 -9.39
CA ILE A 79 3.00 0.03 -9.83
C ILE A 79 3.09 0.44 -11.29
N HIS A 80 2.59 -0.39 -12.20
CA HIS A 80 2.44 -0.08 -13.61
C HIS A 80 0.96 0.19 -13.86
N PRO A 81 0.53 1.47 -13.90
CA PRO A 81 -0.85 1.81 -14.22
C PRO A 81 -1.15 1.38 -15.65
N LEU A 82 -2.25 0.66 -15.84
CA LEU A 82 -2.72 0.22 -17.16
C LEU A 82 -3.86 1.12 -17.61
N LYS A 83 -4.90 1.26 -16.78
CA LYS A 83 -6.02 2.17 -16.96
C LYS A 83 -6.24 2.95 -15.67
N ARG A 84 -7.07 3.99 -15.67
CA ARG A 84 -7.44 4.68 -14.42
C ARG A 84 -8.06 3.74 -13.37
N SER A 85 -8.60 2.60 -13.81
CA SER A 85 -9.23 1.58 -12.97
C SER A 85 -8.38 0.31 -12.74
N SER A 86 -7.19 0.19 -13.33
CA SER A 86 -6.39 -1.04 -13.25
C SER A 86 -4.89 -0.79 -13.27
N ALA A 87 -4.14 -1.63 -12.57
CA ALA A 87 -2.68 -1.57 -12.53
C ALA A 87 -2.08 -2.96 -12.34
N ARG A 88 -0.87 -3.15 -12.87
CA ARG A 88 -0.03 -4.32 -12.60
C ARG A 88 0.93 -3.98 -11.46
N ILE A 89 0.95 -4.82 -10.43
CA ILE A 89 1.73 -4.57 -9.20
C ILE A 89 2.80 -5.65 -9.03
N ARG A 90 4.05 -5.25 -8.78
CA ARG A 90 5.12 -6.14 -8.31
C ARG A 90 5.58 -5.69 -6.94
N TRP A 91 5.43 -6.57 -5.94
CA TRP A 91 5.71 -6.26 -4.55
C TRP A 91 6.89 -7.10 -4.05
N VAL A 92 7.88 -6.45 -3.43
CA VAL A 92 8.96 -7.12 -2.69
C VAL A 92 9.08 -6.51 -1.31
N THR A 93 9.19 -7.37 -0.29
CA THR A 93 9.47 -6.96 1.10
C THR A 93 10.60 -7.78 1.67
N ASN A 94 11.53 -7.11 2.33
CA ASN A 94 12.55 -7.69 3.18
C ASN A 94 12.30 -7.22 4.61
N VAL A 95 12.01 -8.18 5.49
CA VAL A 95 11.65 -7.92 6.88
C VAL A 95 12.36 -8.90 7.82
N ASP A 96 12.90 -8.36 8.90
CA ASP A 96 13.35 -9.09 10.06
C ASP A 96 12.31 -8.94 11.16
N LEU A 97 11.58 -10.03 11.44
CA LEU A 97 10.52 -10.04 12.43
C LEU A 97 11.03 -9.97 13.88
N LYS A 98 12.35 -9.98 14.13
CA LYS A 98 12.93 -10.03 15.48
C LYS A 98 12.27 -11.13 16.32
N ALA A 99 12.22 -12.33 15.75
CA ALA A 99 11.51 -13.47 16.33
C ALA A 99 12.36 -14.72 16.15
N ASN A 100 12.49 -15.51 17.21
CA ASN A 100 13.17 -16.79 17.14
C ASN A 100 12.19 -17.86 16.63
N VAL A 101 11.92 -17.85 15.32
CA VAL A 101 10.97 -18.75 14.67
C VAL A 101 11.74 -19.77 13.83
N PRO A 102 11.44 -21.08 13.94
CA PRO A 102 12.05 -22.09 13.08
C PRO A 102 11.87 -21.77 11.59
N GLN A 103 12.93 -21.97 10.79
CA GLN A 103 12.92 -21.64 9.36
C GLN A 103 11.79 -22.33 8.58
N THR A 104 11.43 -23.55 8.95
CA THR A 104 10.30 -24.29 8.34
C THR A 104 8.97 -23.57 8.56
N MET A 105 8.74 -23.02 9.75
CA MET A 105 7.56 -22.23 10.06
C MET A 105 7.59 -20.88 9.34
N MET A 106 8.76 -20.23 9.23
CA MET A 106 8.93 -18.98 8.48
C MET A 106 8.57 -19.13 6.99
N SER A 107 8.95 -20.24 6.35
CA SER A 107 8.61 -20.51 4.95
C SER A 107 7.08 -20.65 4.75
N ILE A 108 6.43 -21.45 5.60
CA ILE A 108 4.97 -21.65 5.56
C ILE A 108 4.24 -20.33 5.79
N VAL A 109 4.69 -19.54 6.76
CA VAL A 109 4.12 -18.23 7.09
C VAL A 109 4.28 -17.27 5.92
N THR A 110 5.46 -17.21 5.29
CA THR A 110 5.73 -16.32 4.15
C THR A 110 4.82 -16.63 2.97
N GLN A 111 4.71 -17.90 2.58
CA GLN A 111 3.85 -18.31 1.46
C GLN A 111 2.37 -17.98 1.73
N LYS A 112 1.90 -18.26 2.96
CA LYS A 112 0.52 -17.95 3.35
C LYS A 112 0.25 -16.44 3.37
N ILE A 113 1.18 -15.64 3.89
CA ILE A 113 1.04 -14.18 3.93
C ILE A 113 1.00 -13.60 2.52
N ALA A 114 1.92 -14.00 1.64
CA ALA A 114 1.95 -13.49 0.27
C ALA A 114 0.65 -13.78 -0.47
N GLY A 115 0.16 -15.04 -0.39
CA GLY A 115 -1.12 -15.42 -0.99
C GLY A 115 -2.32 -14.69 -0.38
N ALA A 116 -2.32 -14.50 0.95
CA ALA A 116 -3.37 -13.77 1.65
C ALA A 116 -3.39 -12.28 1.27
N ILE A 117 -2.22 -11.62 1.21
CA ILE A 117 -2.10 -10.23 0.79
C ILE A 117 -2.63 -10.07 -0.63
N LEU A 118 -2.17 -10.90 -1.57
CA LEU A 118 -2.66 -10.85 -2.95
C LEU A 118 -4.17 -11.06 -3.03
N SER A 119 -4.71 -12.06 -2.33
CA SER A 119 -6.15 -12.34 -2.32
C SER A 119 -6.96 -11.19 -1.73
N LEU A 120 -6.47 -10.56 -0.66
CA LEU A 120 -7.11 -9.39 -0.06
C LEU A 120 -7.06 -8.21 -1.03
N LEU A 121 -5.91 -7.89 -1.62
CA LEU A 121 -5.78 -6.81 -2.60
C LEU A 121 -6.71 -7.02 -3.80
N MET A 122 -6.75 -8.22 -4.37
CA MET A 122 -7.66 -8.55 -5.47
C MET A 122 -9.12 -8.43 -5.07
N ARG A 123 -9.47 -8.84 -3.84
CA ARG A 123 -10.85 -8.70 -3.32
C ARG A 123 -11.23 -7.23 -3.16
N GLU A 124 -10.35 -6.40 -2.60
CA GLU A 124 -10.60 -4.97 -2.43
C GLU A 124 -10.66 -4.26 -3.79
N ALA A 125 -9.77 -4.58 -4.74
CA ALA A 125 -9.82 -4.06 -6.10
C ALA A 125 -11.15 -4.37 -6.80
N ARG A 126 -11.64 -5.62 -6.68
CA ARG A 126 -12.95 -6.02 -7.25
C ARG A 126 -14.13 -5.24 -6.66
N LYS A 127 -14.08 -4.86 -5.37
CA LYS A 127 -15.12 -4.01 -4.76
C LYS A 127 -15.10 -2.63 -5.41
N VAL A 128 -13.91 -2.03 -5.55
CA VAL A 128 -13.73 -0.74 -6.23
C VAL A 128 -14.26 -0.79 -7.66
N SER A 129 -13.93 -1.82 -8.43
CA SER A 129 -14.38 -1.94 -9.84
C SER A 129 -15.89 -2.14 -9.96
N ARG A 130 -16.53 -2.93 -9.09
CA ARG A 130 -17.98 -3.19 -9.12
C ARG A 130 -18.80 -1.95 -8.79
N ASP A 131 -18.36 -1.17 -7.82
CA ASP A 131 -19.05 0.04 -7.39
C ASP A 131 -18.85 1.21 -8.37
N SER A 132 -17.95 1.07 -9.35
CA SER A 132 -17.66 2.08 -10.38
C SER A 132 -18.44 1.86 -11.70
N GLY A 133 -19.17 0.74 -11.83
CA GLY A 133 -19.87 0.34 -13.07
C GLY A 133 -21.38 0.64 -13.11
N GLY A 134 -21.88 1.53 -12.23
CA GLY A 134 -23.28 1.94 -12.22
C GLY A 134 -23.58 2.95 -13.33
N GLY A 135 -24.44 2.57 -14.27
CA GLY A 135 -24.86 3.41 -15.40
C GLY A 135 -25.50 4.75 -15.02
N GLU A 136 -25.60 5.62 -16.02
CA GLU A 136 -26.23 6.94 -15.98
C GLU A 136 -27.55 6.89 -15.18
N GLY A 137 -27.55 7.47 -13.98
CA GLY A 137 -28.76 7.63 -13.15
C GLY A 137 -28.65 7.20 -11.70
N ALA A 138 -27.59 6.52 -11.26
CA ALA A 138 -27.36 6.26 -9.84
C ALA A 138 -26.47 7.37 -9.25
N ALA A 139 -27.08 8.29 -8.50
CA ALA A 139 -26.41 9.35 -7.77
C ALA A 139 -25.17 8.85 -7.00
N ASP A 140 -24.01 9.41 -7.33
CA ASP A 140 -22.82 9.82 -6.54
C ASP A 140 -22.54 9.25 -5.11
N SER A 141 -23.07 8.09 -4.71
CA SER A 141 -23.01 7.63 -3.31
C SER A 141 -22.56 6.17 -3.11
N GLY A 142 -21.98 5.50 -4.12
CA GLY A 142 -21.78 4.04 -4.08
C GLY A 142 -20.42 3.53 -3.56
N ASN A 143 -19.31 4.20 -3.88
CA ASN A 143 -17.97 3.64 -3.65
C ASN A 143 -17.30 4.25 -2.42
N VAL A 144 -17.26 3.49 -1.32
CA VAL A 144 -16.64 3.92 -0.04
C VAL A 144 -15.17 4.33 -0.20
N TYR A 145 -14.45 3.75 -1.16
CA TYR A 145 -13.04 4.06 -1.41
C TYR A 145 -12.90 5.41 -2.13
N LEU A 146 -13.68 5.66 -3.18
CA LEU A 146 -13.70 6.96 -3.87
C LEU A 146 -14.14 8.08 -2.90
N ARG A 147 -15.14 7.81 -2.07
CA ARG A 147 -15.56 8.74 -1.03
C ARG A 147 -14.41 9.05 -0.06
N LYS A 148 -13.70 8.04 0.44
CA LYS A 148 -12.54 8.24 1.32
C LYS A 148 -11.39 9.01 0.66
N LEU A 149 -11.13 8.77 -0.63
CA LEU A 149 -10.14 9.53 -1.39
C LEU A 149 -10.52 11.01 -1.48
N ASN A 150 -11.81 11.30 -1.68
CA ASN A 150 -12.35 12.65 -1.76
C ASN A 150 -12.45 13.35 -0.40
N GLU A 151 -12.85 12.64 0.66
CA GLU A 151 -13.00 13.19 2.02
C GLU A 151 -11.65 13.50 2.66
N ARG A 152 -10.60 12.74 2.32
CA ARG A 152 -9.26 12.87 2.91
C ARG A 152 -8.26 13.41 1.90
N ARG A 153 -8.55 14.55 1.27
CA ARG A 153 -7.65 15.17 0.28
C ARG A 153 -6.29 15.54 0.87
N GLU A 154 -6.23 15.89 2.15
CA GLU A 154 -4.99 16.12 2.88
C GLU A 154 -4.08 14.88 2.88
N LEU A 155 -4.68 13.69 2.80
CA LEU A 155 -3.97 12.42 2.78
C LEU A 155 -3.79 11.87 1.35
N TYR A 156 -4.75 12.03 0.45
CA TYR A 156 -4.68 11.37 -0.86
C TYR A 156 -4.48 12.32 -2.04
N GLY A 157 -4.59 13.63 -1.84
CA GLY A 157 -4.55 14.61 -2.93
C GLY A 157 -3.25 14.60 -3.73
N GLY A 158 -2.10 14.52 -3.04
CA GLY A 158 -0.79 14.41 -3.71
C GLY A 158 -0.65 13.14 -4.54
N ILE A 159 -1.17 12.02 -4.05
CA ILE A 159 -1.18 10.74 -4.76
C ILE A 159 -2.08 10.84 -6.00
N GLY A 160 -3.28 11.41 -5.87
CA GLY A 160 -4.18 11.64 -7.00
C GLY A 160 -3.54 12.47 -8.10
N ALA A 161 -2.94 13.61 -7.75
CA ALA A 161 -2.26 14.50 -8.70
C ALA A 161 -1.10 13.79 -9.43
N LEU A 162 -0.38 12.90 -8.76
CA LEU A 162 0.67 12.10 -9.37
C LEU A 162 0.13 11.15 -10.45
N PHE A 163 -0.98 10.46 -10.16
CA PHE A 163 -1.62 9.56 -11.13
C PHE A 163 -2.26 10.33 -12.29
N ASP A 164 -2.86 11.50 -12.04
CA ASP A 164 -3.39 12.35 -13.10
C ASP A 164 -2.27 12.80 -14.05
N LYS A 165 -1.16 13.34 -13.49
CA LYS A 165 0.03 13.68 -14.26
C LYS A 165 0.57 12.48 -15.07
N TYR A 166 0.58 11.29 -14.49
CA TYR A 166 1.01 10.08 -15.19
C TYR A 166 0.14 9.81 -16.43
N PHE A 167 -1.18 9.82 -16.31
CA PHE A 167 -2.09 9.56 -17.43
C PHE A 167 -2.10 10.68 -18.46
N ASP A 168 -1.89 11.92 -18.05
CA ASP A 168 -1.76 13.06 -18.97
C ASP A 168 -0.51 12.93 -19.86
N LEU A 169 0.56 12.31 -19.34
CA LEU A 169 1.82 12.13 -20.07
C LEU A 169 1.86 10.85 -20.92
N TYR A 170 1.29 9.74 -20.43
CA TYR A 170 1.49 8.42 -21.03
C TYR A 170 0.21 7.80 -21.60
N GLY A 171 -0.96 8.37 -21.33
CA GLY A 171 -2.25 7.78 -21.68
C GLY A 171 -2.57 6.50 -20.91
N GLU A 172 -3.68 5.85 -21.28
CA GLU A 172 -3.97 4.49 -20.83
C GLU A 172 -3.26 3.49 -21.75
N ASP A 173 -2.77 2.37 -21.20
CA ASP A 173 -2.32 1.24 -22.00
C ASP A 173 -3.57 0.53 -22.52
N ASP A 174 -3.95 0.83 -23.76
CA ASP A 174 -4.82 0.01 -24.57
C ASP A 174 -4.02 -1.26 -24.96
N GLU A 175 -3.97 -2.24 -24.06
CA GLU A 175 -3.69 -3.61 -24.52
C GLU A 175 -4.80 -3.95 -25.53
N GLU A 176 -4.52 -3.80 -26.84
CA GLU A 176 -5.22 -4.54 -27.87
C GLU A 176 -5.20 -6.00 -27.39
N GLU A 177 -6.39 -6.54 -27.12
CA GLU A 177 -6.57 -7.97 -26.89
C GLU A 177 -5.99 -8.67 -28.12
N GLY A 178 -4.76 -9.18 -28.00
CA GLY A 178 -4.15 -9.98 -29.04
C GLY A 178 -5.01 -11.23 -29.28
N ASP A 179 -5.46 -11.36 -30.53
CA ASP A 179 -6.17 -12.51 -31.13
C ASP A 179 -5.64 -13.90 -30.70
#